data_AF-A0A5D4H2I1-F1
#
_entry.id   AF-A0A5D4H2I1-F1
#
_cell.length_a   1.000
_cell.length_b   1.000
_cell.length_c   1.000
_cell.angle_alpha   90.00
_cell.angle_beta   90.00
_cell.angle_gamma   90.00
#
_symmetry.space_group_name_H-M   'P 1'
#
loop_
_entity.id
_entity.type
_entity.pdbx_description
1 polymer ?
#
loop_
_entity_poly.entity_id
_entity_poly.type
_entity_poly.pdbx_seq_one_letter_code
_entity_poly.pdbx_strand_id
1 'polypeptide(L)'
;MKRKISLLWSFVIVLLTVACQNAGGNKNQNNEDTAVADTTTAKSFREEYESVNGAKSPSGKNIHIDVHVENDSSIIYATEEDVLELENGIVLFGFPTCPWCRNTIEPLLDFAKEQNVKIHYLNIAKIRDQKELQQDSIAIVTTNEGTEGYRAILKKFDEVLDPYKGLGDDTIKRISSSTVLFIKDNKAFEKKSGTIESQKDPYVKLTPEQHEELKQIYKEIYARYNQ
;
A
#
# COMPACT_ATOMS: atom_id res chain seq x y z
N MET A 1 -10.69 37.34 -72.07
CA MET A 1 -10.09 36.83 -73.32
C MET A 1 -9.64 35.40 -73.06
N LYS A 2 -10.30 34.43 -73.72
CA LYS A 2 -9.97 32.99 -73.82
C LYS A 2 -10.01 32.17 -72.51
N ARG A 3 -10.69 31.02 -72.40
CA ARG A 3 -11.65 30.29 -73.25
C ARG A 3 -11.99 29.01 -72.44
N LYS A 4 -13.30 28.68 -72.31
CA LYS A 4 -13.91 27.35 -72.59
C LYS A 4 -13.59 26.18 -71.61
N ILE A 5 -14.47 25.23 -71.27
CA ILE A 5 -15.74 24.76 -71.86
C ILE A 5 -16.52 23.95 -70.78
N SER A 6 -17.86 24.07 -70.85
CA SER A 6 -18.93 23.23 -70.27
C SER A 6 -18.75 21.72 -70.51
N LEU A 7 -19.26 20.85 -69.63
CA LEU A 7 -20.17 19.75 -70.02
C LEU A 7 -20.68 18.95 -68.81
N LEU A 8 -21.98 19.13 -68.52
CA LEU A 8 -22.83 18.17 -67.81
C LEU A 8 -22.98 16.91 -68.65
N TRP A 9 -22.78 15.73 -68.07
CA TRP A 9 -23.36 14.48 -68.55
C TRP A 9 -24.05 13.75 -67.40
N SER A 10 -25.34 13.47 -67.60
CA SER A 10 -26.20 12.71 -66.71
C SER A 10 -26.20 11.22 -67.08
N PHE A 11 -26.68 10.40 -66.13
CA PHE A 11 -27.21 9.04 -66.28
C PHE A 11 -26.21 7.90 -66.61
N VAL A 12 -26.10 6.90 -65.73
CA VAL A 12 -26.92 5.65 -65.75
C VAL A 12 -26.48 4.75 -64.59
N ILE A 13 -27.49 4.22 -63.90
CA ILE A 13 -27.46 3.25 -62.81
C ILE A 13 -26.99 1.89 -63.33
N VAL A 14 -26.04 1.25 -62.66
CA VAL A 14 -25.94 -0.22 -62.61
C VAL A 14 -25.76 -0.65 -61.16
N LEU A 15 -26.88 -1.11 -60.58
CA LEU A 15 -26.92 -1.92 -59.38
C LEU A 15 -26.22 -3.26 -59.67
N LEU A 16 -25.08 -3.49 -59.03
CA LEU A 16 -24.56 -4.84 -58.79
C LEU A 16 -24.53 -5.05 -57.29
N THR A 17 -25.60 -5.68 -56.80
CA THR A 17 -25.72 -6.22 -55.46
C THR A 17 -24.74 -7.37 -55.30
N VAL A 18 -23.74 -7.20 -54.42
CA VAL A 18 -23.08 -8.34 -53.77
C VAL A 18 -23.29 -8.17 -52.27
N ALA A 19 -24.30 -8.88 -51.78
CA ALA A 19 -24.44 -9.17 -50.37
C ALA A 19 -23.45 -10.29 -50.01
N CYS A 20 -22.51 -9.99 -49.13
CA CYS A 20 -21.89 -10.99 -48.28
C CYS A 20 -22.05 -10.50 -46.83
N GLN A 21 -22.85 -11.24 -46.07
CA GLN A 21 -22.98 -11.13 -44.62
C GLN A 21 -21.84 -11.91 -43.92
N ASN A 22 -21.68 -11.61 -42.62
CA ASN A 22 -20.80 -12.19 -41.61
C ASN A 22 -19.36 -11.62 -41.59
N ALA A 23 -18.74 -11.34 -40.45
CA ALA A 23 -18.93 -11.87 -39.11
C ALA A 23 -18.69 -10.80 -38.04
N GLY A 24 -19.37 -10.97 -36.90
CA GLY A 24 -19.25 -10.13 -35.72
C GLY A 24 -17.83 -10.03 -35.16
N GLY A 25 -17.51 -8.84 -34.66
CA GLY A 25 -16.36 -8.55 -33.83
C GLY A 25 -16.79 -7.60 -32.74
N ASN A 26 -17.55 -8.11 -31.78
CA ASN A 26 -17.83 -7.45 -30.51
C ASN A 26 -16.50 -7.28 -29.78
N LYS A 27 -15.88 -6.10 -29.85
CA LYS A 27 -14.74 -5.76 -29.01
C LYS A 27 -15.27 -5.38 -27.64
N ASN A 28 -15.55 -6.39 -26.82
CA ASN A 28 -15.47 -6.24 -25.37
C ASN A 28 -14.06 -5.75 -25.07
N GLN A 29 -13.95 -4.53 -24.53
CA GLN A 29 -12.72 -4.09 -23.91
C GLN A 29 -12.56 -4.91 -22.62
N ASN A 30 -11.57 -5.80 -22.65
CA ASN A 30 -11.26 -6.71 -21.56
C ASN A 30 -10.80 -5.93 -20.33
N ASN A 31 -11.47 -6.23 -19.21
CA ASN A 31 -11.02 -6.05 -17.84
C ASN A 31 -9.83 -6.99 -17.50
N GLU A 32 -8.80 -7.06 -18.37
CA GLU A 32 -7.61 -7.91 -18.16
C GLU A 32 -6.41 -7.13 -17.60
N ASP A 33 -6.34 -5.82 -17.85
CA ASP A 33 -5.15 -5.03 -17.49
C ASP A 33 -5.04 -4.77 -15.98
N THR A 34 -6.18 -4.66 -15.28
CA THR A 34 -6.23 -4.40 -13.83
C THR A 34 -5.95 -5.65 -13.00
N ALA A 35 -6.42 -6.83 -13.45
CA ALA A 35 -6.22 -8.09 -12.73
C ALA A 35 -4.77 -8.62 -12.84
N VAL A 36 -4.09 -8.33 -13.96
CA VAL A 36 -2.68 -8.70 -14.18
C VAL A 36 -1.73 -7.80 -13.37
N ALA A 37 -2.05 -6.52 -13.23
CA ALA A 37 -1.32 -5.59 -12.36
C ALA A 37 -1.48 -5.94 -10.86
N ASP A 38 -2.72 -6.24 -10.42
CA ASP A 38 -2.99 -6.62 -9.02
C ASP A 38 -2.29 -7.95 -8.63
N THR A 39 -2.32 -8.98 -9.49
CA THR A 39 -1.65 -10.28 -9.23
C THR A 39 -0.12 -10.20 -9.24
N THR A 40 0.46 -9.34 -10.08
CA THR A 40 1.92 -9.11 -10.10
C THR A 40 2.38 -8.47 -8.78
N THR A 41 1.58 -7.56 -8.24
CA THR A 41 1.89 -6.80 -7.02
C THR A 41 1.86 -7.68 -5.78
N ALA A 42 0.83 -8.52 -5.63
CA ALA A 42 0.72 -9.52 -4.57
C ALA A 42 1.89 -10.53 -4.59
N LYS A 43 2.28 -11.00 -5.78
CA LYS A 43 3.44 -11.89 -5.96
C LYS A 43 4.74 -11.25 -5.51
N SER A 44 5.01 -10.00 -5.91
CA SER A 44 6.22 -9.28 -5.49
C SER A 44 6.26 -9.05 -3.98
N PHE A 45 5.12 -8.69 -3.37
CA PHE A 45 5.03 -8.51 -1.93
C PHE A 45 5.32 -9.80 -1.17
N ARG A 46 4.73 -10.91 -1.63
CA ARG A 46 5.04 -12.24 -1.09
C ARG A 46 6.54 -12.54 -1.18
N GLU A 47 7.12 -12.43 -2.37
CA GLU A 47 8.55 -12.70 -2.58
C GLU A 47 9.42 -11.84 -1.65
N GLU A 48 9.08 -10.56 -1.47
CA GLU A 48 9.78 -9.65 -0.56
C GLU A 48 9.74 -10.16 0.90
N TYR A 49 8.55 -10.48 1.42
CA TYR A 49 8.38 -10.89 2.82
C TYR A 49 8.84 -12.32 3.12
N GLU A 50 8.54 -13.26 2.22
CA GLU A 50 8.87 -14.69 2.38
C GLU A 50 10.36 -14.96 2.15
N SER A 51 11.08 -14.13 1.38
CA SER A 51 12.55 -14.27 1.21
C SER A 51 13.34 -14.17 2.51
N VAL A 52 12.73 -13.62 3.57
CA VAL A 52 13.34 -13.42 4.89
C VAL A 52 12.84 -14.46 5.91
N ASN A 53 11.93 -15.37 5.54
CA ASN A 53 11.46 -16.47 6.40
C ASN A 53 12.65 -17.29 6.93
N GLY A 54 12.67 -17.56 8.23
CA GLY A 54 13.75 -18.31 8.90
C GLY A 54 15.14 -17.66 8.88
N ALA A 55 15.31 -16.47 8.29
CA ALA A 55 16.60 -15.79 8.24
C ALA A 55 16.98 -15.21 9.61
N LYS A 56 18.27 -15.19 9.92
CA LYS A 56 18.78 -14.51 11.12
C LYS A 56 18.63 -12.99 10.97
N SER A 57 18.18 -12.35 12.04
CA SER A 57 18.23 -10.89 12.18
C SER A 57 19.67 -10.36 12.00
N PRO A 58 19.87 -9.07 11.68
CA PRO A 58 21.21 -8.51 11.48
C PRO A 58 22.17 -8.70 12.66
N SER A 59 21.65 -8.75 13.89
CA SER A 59 22.46 -9.03 15.10
C SER A 59 22.85 -10.51 15.25
N GLY A 60 22.27 -11.40 14.45
CA GLY A 60 22.43 -12.85 14.53
C GLY A 60 21.73 -13.52 15.72
N LYS A 61 21.13 -12.73 16.63
CA LYS A 61 20.56 -13.22 17.90
C LYS A 61 19.18 -13.85 17.74
N ASN A 62 18.35 -13.27 16.88
CA ASN A 62 16.97 -13.69 16.66
C ASN A 62 16.75 -14.20 15.24
N ILE A 63 15.69 -14.99 15.03
CA ILE A 63 15.26 -15.52 13.74
C ILE A 63 13.95 -14.82 13.35
N HIS A 64 13.84 -14.42 12.09
CA HIS A 64 12.60 -13.86 11.56
C HIS A 64 11.52 -14.95 11.49
N ILE A 65 10.35 -14.67 12.07
CA ILE A 65 9.20 -15.57 11.98
C ILE A 65 8.77 -15.74 10.51
N ASP A 66 8.14 -16.86 10.22
CA ASP A 66 7.60 -17.09 8.89
C ASP A 66 6.28 -16.32 8.71
N VAL A 67 6.20 -15.67 7.56
CA VAL A 67 4.99 -15.03 7.05
C VAL A 67 4.56 -15.81 5.82
N HIS A 68 3.25 -16.01 5.66
CA HIS A 68 2.67 -16.55 4.44
C HIS A 68 1.76 -15.53 3.77
N VAL A 69 1.98 -15.30 2.47
CA VAL A 69 1.14 -14.40 1.66
C VAL A 69 0.52 -15.18 0.51
N GLU A 70 -0.80 -15.10 0.38
CA GLU A 70 -1.53 -15.71 -0.74
C GLU A 70 -1.21 -15.00 -2.07
N ASN A 71 -1.29 -15.73 -3.20
CA ASN A 71 -0.97 -15.18 -4.54
C ASN A 71 -1.87 -14.01 -4.96
N ASP A 72 -3.08 -13.95 -4.41
CA ASP A 72 -4.15 -12.99 -4.70
C ASP A 72 -4.39 -12.03 -3.51
N SER A 73 -3.38 -11.84 -2.66
CA SER A 73 -3.47 -10.90 -1.53
C SER A 73 -3.88 -9.50 -2.00
N SER A 74 -4.71 -8.80 -1.22
CA SER A 74 -5.21 -7.46 -1.55
C SER A 74 -4.18 -6.33 -1.39
N ILE A 75 -2.88 -6.64 -1.48
CA ILE A 75 -1.78 -5.67 -1.32
C ILE A 75 -1.50 -4.95 -2.64
N ILE A 76 -1.29 -3.64 -2.54
CA ILE A 76 -0.82 -2.79 -3.62
C ILE A 76 0.41 -2.02 -3.15
N TYR A 77 1.52 -2.06 -3.88
CA TYR A 77 2.67 -1.20 -3.55
C TYR A 77 2.30 0.26 -3.76
N ALA A 78 2.65 1.08 -2.79
CA ALA A 78 2.50 2.52 -2.82
C ALA A 78 3.86 3.20 -2.78
N THR A 79 3.94 4.31 -3.49
CA THR A 79 4.97 5.33 -3.36
C THR A 79 4.56 6.37 -2.32
N GLU A 80 5.46 7.30 -2.03
CA GLU A 80 5.15 8.41 -1.13
C GLU A 80 4.08 9.35 -1.72
N GLU A 81 4.11 9.53 -3.04
CA GLU A 81 3.13 10.31 -3.80
C GLU A 81 1.75 9.64 -3.74
N ASP A 82 1.66 8.33 -3.97
CA ASP A 82 0.40 7.59 -3.87
C ASP A 82 -0.27 7.78 -2.50
N VAL A 83 0.50 7.76 -1.40
CA VAL A 83 -0.01 7.99 -0.04
C VAL A 83 -0.43 9.44 0.19
N LEU A 84 0.29 10.40 -0.40
CA LEU A 84 -0.02 11.83 -0.30
C LEU A 84 -1.25 12.22 -1.13
N GLU A 85 -1.56 11.49 -2.19
CA GLU A 85 -2.72 11.73 -3.04
C GLU A 85 -3.95 10.87 -2.67
N LEU A 86 -3.76 9.86 -1.81
CA LEU A 86 -4.84 8.97 -1.40
C LEU A 86 -5.96 9.76 -0.68
N GLU A 87 -7.13 9.79 -1.29
CA GLU A 87 -8.33 10.40 -0.71
C GLU A 87 -8.97 9.47 0.33
N ASN A 88 -9.12 8.19 -0.01
CA ASN A 88 -9.73 7.18 0.83
C ASN A 88 -8.97 5.85 0.68
N GLY A 89 -8.56 5.23 1.78
CA GLY A 89 -7.90 3.92 1.72
C GLY A 89 -7.14 3.53 2.99
N ILE A 90 -6.50 2.37 2.95
CA ILE A 90 -5.77 1.79 4.08
C ILE A 90 -4.31 1.62 3.68
N VAL A 91 -3.39 2.17 4.47
CA VAL A 91 -1.94 2.16 4.20
C VAL A 91 -1.20 1.37 5.28
N LEU A 92 -0.42 0.36 4.90
CA LEU A 92 0.56 -0.31 5.73
C LEU A 92 1.93 0.34 5.55
N PHE A 93 2.46 0.92 6.62
CA PHE A 93 3.85 1.37 6.71
C PHE A 93 4.69 0.30 7.42
N GLY A 94 5.56 -0.35 6.67
CA GLY A 94 6.35 -1.48 7.16
C GLY A 94 7.59 -1.77 6.33
N PHE A 95 8.24 -2.91 6.61
CA PHE A 95 9.28 -3.50 5.78
C PHE A 95 9.55 -4.95 6.21
N PRO A 96 10.10 -5.81 5.33
CA PRO A 96 10.17 -7.27 5.54
C PRO A 96 10.95 -7.73 6.78
N THR A 97 12.02 -7.03 7.12
CA THR A 97 12.93 -7.39 8.23
C THR A 97 12.45 -6.85 9.59
N CYS A 98 11.38 -6.06 9.63
CA CYS A 98 10.82 -5.53 10.88
C CYS A 98 9.99 -6.63 11.59
N PRO A 99 10.38 -7.07 12.80
CA PRO A 99 9.76 -8.23 13.45
C PRO A 99 8.28 -7.98 13.84
N TRP A 100 7.94 -6.74 14.24
CA TRP A 100 6.55 -6.34 14.46
C TRP A 100 5.72 -6.33 13.17
N CYS A 101 6.32 -5.90 12.06
CA CYS A 101 5.67 -5.84 10.76
C CYS A 101 5.32 -7.25 10.27
N ARG A 102 6.19 -8.23 10.50
CA ARG A 102 5.94 -9.63 10.13
C ARG A 102 4.71 -10.21 10.84
N ASN A 103 4.52 -9.92 12.12
CA ASN A 103 3.32 -10.32 12.86
C ASN A 103 2.05 -9.54 12.46
N THR A 104 2.20 -8.42 11.75
CA THR A 104 1.06 -7.62 11.28
C THR A 104 0.47 -8.19 9.99
N ILE A 105 1.28 -8.83 9.14
CA ILE A 105 0.89 -9.17 7.76
C ILE A 105 -0.32 -10.10 7.72
N GLU A 106 -0.24 -11.29 8.32
CA GLU A 106 -1.31 -12.29 8.18
C GLU A 106 -2.65 -11.79 8.76
N PRO A 107 -2.73 -11.22 9.99
CA PRO A 107 -3.98 -10.64 10.49
C PRO A 107 -4.56 -9.53 9.61
N LEU A 108 -3.69 -8.68 9.03
CA LEU A 108 -4.12 -7.58 8.17
C LEU A 108 -4.65 -8.09 6.82
N LEU A 109 -4.01 -9.10 6.23
CA LEU A 109 -4.45 -9.71 4.97
C LEU A 109 -5.74 -10.51 5.14
N ASP A 110 -5.91 -11.21 6.26
CA ASP A 110 -7.17 -11.88 6.58
C ASP A 110 -8.31 -10.88 6.72
N PHE A 111 -8.08 -9.77 7.44
CA PHE A 111 -9.03 -8.66 7.49
C PHE A 111 -9.35 -8.13 6.09
N ALA A 112 -8.32 -7.88 5.27
CA ALA A 112 -8.47 -7.30 3.95
C ALA A 112 -9.30 -8.19 3.02
N LYS A 113 -9.04 -9.51 3.07
CA LYS A 113 -9.77 -10.53 2.34
C LYS A 113 -11.23 -10.62 2.80
N GLU A 114 -11.48 -10.67 4.11
CA GLU A 114 -12.84 -10.77 4.65
C GLU A 114 -13.69 -9.52 4.35
N GLN A 115 -13.08 -8.34 4.32
CA GLN A 115 -13.76 -7.08 4.03
C GLN A 115 -13.72 -6.68 2.55
N ASN A 116 -13.04 -7.46 1.71
CA ASN A 116 -12.80 -7.17 0.30
C ASN A 116 -12.21 -5.75 0.06
N VAL A 117 -11.16 -5.41 0.81
CA VAL A 117 -10.48 -4.11 0.74
C VAL A 117 -9.03 -4.24 0.31
N LYS A 118 -8.52 -3.20 -0.36
CA LYS A 118 -7.13 -3.11 -0.78
C LYS A 118 -6.28 -2.44 0.31
N ILE A 119 -5.04 -2.92 0.47
CA ILE A 119 -4.04 -2.39 1.40
C ILE A 119 -2.88 -1.81 0.60
N HIS A 120 -2.67 -0.50 0.70
CA HIS A 120 -1.53 0.20 0.12
C HIS A 120 -0.30 -0.02 1.00
N TYR A 121 0.74 -0.68 0.51
CA TYR A 121 1.95 -0.94 1.25
C TYR A 121 3.06 0.03 0.85
N LEU A 122 3.54 0.83 1.81
CA LEU A 122 4.71 1.68 1.65
C LEU A 122 5.87 1.12 2.47
N ASN A 123 6.95 0.73 1.80
CA ASN A 123 8.18 0.30 2.46
C ASN A 123 8.93 1.52 3.03
N ILE A 124 8.94 1.65 4.35
CA ILE A 124 9.53 2.80 5.05
C ILE A 124 10.97 2.56 5.53
N ALA A 125 11.64 1.47 5.13
CA ALA A 125 12.97 1.13 5.64
C ALA A 125 14.03 2.18 5.29
N LYS A 126 13.98 2.73 4.08
CA LYS A 126 15.03 3.60 3.50
C LYS A 126 14.63 5.07 3.37
N ILE A 127 13.36 5.39 3.49
CA ILE A 127 12.84 6.75 3.27
C ILE A 127 12.68 7.56 4.57
N ARG A 128 12.69 6.89 5.72
CA ARG A 128 12.53 7.55 7.02
C ARG A 128 13.77 8.34 7.42
N ASP A 129 13.52 9.40 8.16
CA ASP A 129 14.56 10.12 8.89
C ASP A 129 15.17 9.26 10.01
N GLN A 130 16.34 9.69 10.47
CA GLN A 130 17.02 9.18 11.65
C GLN A 130 17.41 10.37 12.52
N LYS A 131 16.91 10.36 13.75
CA LYS A 131 17.19 11.38 14.76
C LYS A 131 17.60 10.70 16.05
N GLU A 132 18.57 11.30 16.74
CA GLU A 132 19.18 10.74 17.94
C GLU A 132 19.40 11.86 18.96
N LEU A 133 19.30 11.52 20.25
CA LEU A 133 19.77 12.41 21.31
C LEU A 133 21.29 12.47 21.28
N GLN A 134 21.83 13.67 21.24
CA GLN A 134 23.25 13.87 21.39
C GLN A 134 23.69 13.38 22.78
N GLN A 135 24.78 12.61 22.82
CA GLN A 135 25.34 12.12 24.07
C GLN A 135 25.61 13.28 25.03
N ASP A 136 25.16 13.12 26.27
CA ASP A 136 25.31 14.08 27.38
C ASP A 136 24.61 15.44 27.16
N SER A 137 23.59 15.51 26.30
CA SER A 137 22.82 16.71 25.99
C SER A 137 21.32 16.39 25.77
N ILE A 138 20.46 17.41 25.88
CA ILE A 138 19.06 17.35 25.43
C ILE A 138 18.90 17.69 23.94
N ALA A 139 20.01 17.99 23.26
CA ALA A 139 20.00 18.35 21.84
C ALA A 139 19.69 17.12 20.97
N ILE A 140 18.83 17.32 19.98
CA ILE A 140 18.45 16.29 19.02
C ILE A 140 19.21 16.54 17.72
N VAL A 141 19.89 15.51 17.23
CA VAL A 141 20.65 15.55 15.98
C VAL A 141 19.94 14.72 14.93
N THR A 142 19.76 15.27 13.73
CA THR A 142 19.27 14.53 12.57
C THR A 142 20.47 13.98 11.81
N THR A 143 20.62 12.65 11.79
CA THR A 143 21.70 11.95 11.07
C THR A 143 21.28 11.55 9.65
N ASN A 144 19.98 11.48 9.40
CA ASN A 144 19.38 11.33 8.09
C ASN A 144 18.05 12.10 8.04
N GLU A 145 17.87 12.98 7.07
CA GLU A 145 16.64 13.79 6.92
C GLU A 145 15.44 13.00 6.37
N GLY A 146 15.69 11.77 5.88
CA GLY A 146 14.72 11.03 5.09
C GLY A 146 14.46 11.70 3.74
N THR A 147 13.52 11.15 2.99
CA THR A 147 13.04 11.71 1.71
C THR A 147 12.10 12.89 1.94
N GLU A 148 11.94 13.74 0.92
CA GLU A 148 10.93 14.80 0.93
C GLU A 148 9.50 14.26 1.06
N GLY A 149 9.19 13.16 0.35
CA GLY A 149 7.88 12.52 0.42
C GLY A 149 7.52 12.08 1.83
N TYR A 150 8.44 11.43 2.55
CA TYR A 150 8.22 10.96 3.90
C TYR A 150 7.98 12.12 4.87
N ARG A 151 8.74 13.21 4.76
CA ARG A 151 8.50 14.42 5.56
C ARG A 151 7.14 15.05 5.24
N ALA A 152 6.72 15.02 3.98
CA ALA A 152 5.38 15.48 3.60
C ALA A 152 4.27 14.58 4.19
N ILE A 153 4.47 13.26 4.22
CA ILE A 153 3.54 12.31 4.86
C ILE A 153 3.45 12.60 6.37
N LEU A 154 4.60 12.80 7.04
CA LEU A 154 4.62 13.18 8.46
C LEU A 154 3.79 14.45 8.71
N LYS A 155 4.02 15.49 7.90
CA LYS A 155 3.29 16.76 8.01
C LYS A 155 1.78 16.59 7.74
N LYS A 156 1.40 15.78 6.75
CA LYS A 156 0.01 15.56 6.35
C LYS A 156 -0.79 14.86 7.45
N PHE A 157 -0.17 13.90 8.15
CA PHE A 157 -0.85 13.06 9.13
C PHE A 157 -0.41 13.32 10.59
N ASP A 158 0.28 14.43 10.85
CA ASP A 158 0.89 14.79 12.13
C ASP A 158 -0.02 14.55 13.35
N GLU A 159 -1.29 14.92 13.23
CA GLU A 159 -2.30 14.86 14.30
C GLU A 159 -2.51 13.46 14.88
N VAL A 160 -2.30 12.41 14.09
CA VAL A 160 -2.47 11.01 14.54
C VAL A 160 -1.14 10.32 14.83
N LEU A 161 0.00 10.92 14.50
CA LEU A 161 1.30 10.26 14.64
C LEU A 161 1.80 10.28 16.08
N ASP A 162 2.51 9.21 16.45
CA ASP A 162 3.14 9.14 17.77
C ASP A 162 4.43 9.97 17.78
N PRO A 163 4.82 10.47 18.96
CA PRO A 163 6.18 10.93 19.21
C PRO A 163 7.24 9.94 18.74
N TYR A 164 8.36 10.47 18.27
CA TYR A 164 9.58 9.71 18.04
C TYR A 164 10.15 9.29 19.40
N LYS A 165 9.80 8.06 19.78
CA LYS A 165 10.26 7.43 21.02
C LYS A 165 11.77 7.53 21.19
N GLY A 166 12.19 7.90 22.40
CA GLY A 166 13.59 8.02 22.78
C GLY A 166 14.18 9.42 22.61
N LEU A 167 13.45 10.38 22.05
CA LEU A 167 13.93 11.77 21.91
C LEU A 167 13.52 12.71 23.05
N GLY A 168 12.52 12.34 23.86
CA GLY A 168 12.03 13.20 24.95
C GLY A 168 11.32 14.49 24.47
N ASP A 169 10.98 14.56 23.19
CA ASP A 169 10.23 15.66 22.57
C ASP A 169 9.01 15.10 21.81
N ASP A 170 7.82 15.35 22.36
CA ASP A 170 6.55 14.83 21.82
C ASP A 170 6.07 15.58 20.56
N THR A 171 6.72 16.69 20.22
CA THR A 171 6.44 17.45 18.98
C THR A 171 7.09 16.82 17.76
N ILE A 172 8.13 16.01 17.95
CA ILE A 172 8.80 15.31 16.85
C ILE A 172 8.06 14.01 16.58
N LYS A 173 7.25 13.99 15.53
CA LYS A 173 6.46 12.82 15.14
C LYS A 173 7.24 11.81 14.31
N ARG A 174 6.82 10.54 14.37
CA ARG A 174 7.37 9.46 13.54
C ARG A 174 6.32 8.40 13.19
N ILE A 175 6.40 7.87 11.97
CA ILE A 175 5.72 6.62 11.61
C ILE A 175 6.54 5.43 12.16
N SER A 176 6.05 4.86 13.26
CA SER A 176 6.58 3.61 13.80
C SER A 176 6.21 2.44 12.88
N SER A 177 7.12 1.49 12.72
CA SER A 177 6.88 0.27 11.94
C SER A 177 6.59 -0.88 12.91
N SER A 178 5.48 -1.62 12.82
CA SER A 178 4.39 -1.51 11.84
C SER A 178 3.41 -0.37 12.16
N THR A 179 2.82 0.27 11.16
CA THR A 179 1.62 1.10 11.33
C THR A 179 0.65 0.88 10.18
N VAL A 180 -0.62 0.63 10.50
CA VAL A 180 -1.74 0.61 9.54
C VAL A 180 -2.53 1.90 9.72
N LEU A 181 -2.63 2.73 8.69
CA LEU A 181 -3.36 4.00 8.70
C LEU A 181 -4.58 3.91 7.80
N PHE A 182 -5.74 4.25 8.34
CA PHE A 182 -6.96 4.47 7.58
C PHE A 182 -7.03 5.96 7.23
N ILE A 183 -7.17 6.26 5.94
CA ILE A 183 -7.26 7.61 5.39
C ILE A 183 -8.68 7.80 4.87
N LYS A 184 -9.37 8.84 5.33
CA LYS A 184 -10.72 9.22 4.90
C LYS A 184 -10.75 10.69 4.53
N ASP A 185 -11.36 11.04 3.41
CA ASP A 185 -11.47 12.42 2.92
C ASP A 185 -10.13 13.17 2.94
N ASN A 186 -9.08 12.51 2.44
CA ASN A 186 -7.70 13.00 2.35
C ASN A 186 -7.04 13.31 3.71
N LYS A 187 -7.61 12.82 4.82
CA LYS A 187 -7.12 13.02 6.19
C LYS A 187 -6.88 11.68 6.88
N ALA A 188 -6.00 11.69 7.88
CA ALA A 188 -5.89 10.53 8.77
C ALA A 188 -7.21 10.35 9.53
N PHE A 189 -7.82 9.17 9.39
CA PHE A 189 -9.01 8.79 10.14
C PHE A 189 -8.61 8.16 11.47
N GLU A 190 -7.90 7.03 11.40
CA GLU A 190 -7.42 6.30 12.57
C GLU A 190 -6.24 5.42 12.17
N LYS A 191 -5.35 5.12 13.13
CA LYS A 191 -4.22 4.23 12.90
C LYS A 191 -4.15 3.12 13.94
N LYS A 192 -3.51 2.02 13.56
CA LYS A 192 -3.02 1.00 14.47
C LYS A 192 -1.51 0.85 14.32
N SER A 193 -0.77 1.30 15.33
CA SER A 193 0.68 1.07 15.42
C SER A 193 0.98 -0.21 16.19
N GLY A 194 2.00 -0.95 15.74
CA GLY A 194 2.37 -2.25 16.28
C GLY A 194 1.27 -3.30 16.12
N THR A 195 1.33 -4.34 16.94
CA THR A 195 0.37 -5.45 16.97
C THR A 195 -0.61 -5.28 18.12
N ILE A 196 -0.48 -6.00 19.22
CA ILE A 196 -1.35 -5.97 20.39
C ILE A 196 -0.50 -5.91 21.66
N GLU A 197 -1.09 -5.42 22.75
CA GLU A 197 -0.36 -5.24 24.02
C GLU A 197 0.09 -6.56 24.65
N SER A 198 -0.63 -7.65 24.38
CA SER A 198 -0.31 -8.97 24.90
C SER A 198 0.90 -9.61 24.20
N GLN A 199 1.30 -9.14 23.01
CA GLN A 199 2.54 -9.59 22.36
C GLN A 199 3.75 -9.00 23.07
N LYS A 200 4.60 -9.86 23.65
CA LYS A 200 5.80 -9.43 24.39
C LYS A 200 7.09 -9.53 23.58
N ASP A 201 7.17 -10.50 22.69
CA ASP A 201 8.35 -10.72 21.83
C ASP A 201 7.93 -10.70 20.35
N PRO A 202 8.43 -9.75 19.54
CA PRO A 202 8.10 -9.67 18.13
C PRO A 202 8.78 -10.74 17.27
N TYR A 203 9.70 -11.52 17.82
CA TYR A 203 10.31 -12.68 17.16
C TYR A 203 9.57 -14.00 17.48
N VAL A 204 8.48 -13.93 18.22
CA VAL A 204 7.54 -15.04 18.44
C VAL A 204 6.27 -14.74 17.64
N LYS A 205 5.79 -15.72 16.87
CA LYS A 205 4.55 -15.61 16.10
C LYS A 205 3.37 -15.42 17.04
N LEU A 206 2.42 -14.56 16.67
CA LEU A 206 1.17 -14.39 17.41
C LEU A 206 0.47 -15.74 17.63
N THR A 207 -0.11 -15.94 18.81
CA THR A 207 -1.04 -17.06 19.02
C THR A 207 -2.31 -16.85 18.19
N PRO A 208 -3.13 -17.90 17.96
CA PRO A 208 -4.39 -17.76 17.26
C PRO A 208 -5.31 -16.69 17.87
N GLU A 209 -5.35 -16.59 19.20
CA GLU A 209 -6.16 -15.60 19.91
C GLU A 209 -5.64 -14.18 19.65
N GLN A 210 -4.32 -14.00 19.69
CA GLN A 210 -3.66 -12.72 19.41
C GLN A 210 -3.83 -12.28 17.96
N HIS A 211 -3.78 -13.23 17.02
CA HIS A 211 -4.04 -13.00 15.60
C HIS A 211 -5.48 -12.51 15.40
N GLU A 212 -6.46 -13.20 15.97
CA GLU A 212 -7.86 -12.80 15.86
C GLU A 212 -8.13 -11.46 16.55
N GLU A 213 -7.51 -11.20 17.72
CA GLU A 213 -7.59 -9.91 18.41
C GLU A 213 -7.11 -8.76 17.49
N LEU A 214 -5.94 -8.91 16.86
CA LEU A 214 -5.42 -7.89 15.96
C LEU A 214 -6.30 -7.69 14.73
N LYS A 215 -6.79 -8.78 14.13
CA LYS A 215 -7.72 -8.73 12.99
C LYS A 215 -9.02 -8.02 13.36
N GLN A 216 -9.55 -8.30 14.55
CA GLN A 216 -10.78 -7.69 15.06
C GLN A 216 -10.63 -6.19 15.28
N ILE A 217 -9.47 -5.73 15.76
CA ILE A 217 -9.17 -4.29 15.86
C ILE A 217 -9.27 -3.62 14.48
N TYR A 218 -8.73 -4.22 13.41
CA TYR A 218 -8.87 -3.65 12.06
C TYR A 218 -10.33 -3.60 11.60
N LYS A 219 -11.11 -4.65 11.86
CA LYS A 219 -12.55 -4.68 11.55
C LYS A 219 -13.31 -3.57 12.28
N GLU A 220 -13.01 -3.32 13.54
CA GLU A 220 -13.66 -2.28 14.35
C GLU A 220 -13.34 -0.89 13.84
N ILE A 221 -12.08 -0.62 13.49
CA ILE A 221 -11.70 0.64 12.85
C ILE A 221 -12.43 0.78 11.52
N TYR A 222 -12.45 -0.27 10.70
CA TYR A 222 -13.11 -0.24 9.39
C TYR A 222 -14.64 -0.05 9.48
N ALA A 223 -15.27 -0.62 10.50
CA ALA A 223 -16.71 -0.43 10.74
C ALA A 223 -17.05 1.03 11.06
N ARG A 224 -16.18 1.75 11.79
CA ARG A 224 -16.33 3.20 12.02
C ARG A 224 -15.95 4.02 10.78
N TYR A 225 -14.95 3.56 10.04
CA TYR A 225 -14.50 4.20 8.80
C TYR A 225 -15.61 4.31 7.76
N ASN A 226 -16.51 3.30 7.67
CA ASN A 226 -17.62 3.27 6.72
C ASN A 226 -18.93 3.94 7.21
N GLN A 227 -18.93 4.52 8.40
CA GLN A 227 -20.05 5.33 8.91
C GLN A 227 -19.92 6.79 8.45
#